data_AF-W0FIF4-F1
#
_entry.id   AF-W0FIF4-F1
#
_cell.length_a   1.000
_cell.length_b   1.000
_cell.length_c   1.000
_cell.angle_alpha   90.00
_cell.angle_beta   90.00
_cell.angle_gamma   90.00
#
_symmetry.space_group_name_H-M   'P 1'
#
loop_
_entity.id
_entity.type
_entity.pdbx_description
1 polymer ?
#
loop_
_entity_poly.entity_id
_entity_poly.type
_entity_poly.pdbx_seq_one_letter_code
_entity_poly.pdbx_strand_id
1 'polypeptide(L)'
;MKKMMILAVMMVMTVSATAMSYNAAKHEALFLSDKMAYELNLTAAQYEAVYEINLDYLMSINGHADVFGIWWDRRNADLRFVLNAWQYDKYITLAYFYRPVAWRADGWMFNVYTRYDRGHFFNAHPTVFVTYRGGNNHKAAHFYADRHVTKPAVHHNTPVVHNKPAVHSNKPMGGNPNPAVRNDNRSWHTNGHASIGNDRGHGTPNRQMAQHTNRNGAGHSGRR
;
A
#
# COMPACT_ATOMS: atom_id res chain seq x y z
N MET A 1 -1.40 17.10 -29.74
CA MET A 1 -2.17 15.90 -30.17
C MET A 1 -3.54 15.94 -29.51
N LYS A 2 -4.58 15.52 -30.26
CA LYS A 2 -6.00 15.86 -30.11
C LYS A 2 -6.61 15.55 -28.72
N LYS A 3 -7.34 16.54 -28.18
CA LYS A 3 -8.28 16.39 -27.07
C LYS A 3 -9.41 15.45 -27.51
N MET A 4 -9.42 14.20 -27.03
CA MET A 4 -10.56 13.31 -27.21
C MET A 4 -11.58 13.60 -26.12
N MET A 5 -12.56 14.45 -26.42
CA MET A 5 -13.81 14.47 -25.66
C MET A 5 -14.61 13.25 -26.11
N ILE A 6 -14.61 12.18 -25.30
CA ILE A 6 -15.50 11.04 -25.51
C ILE A 6 -16.71 11.24 -24.60
N LEU A 7 -17.86 11.33 -25.24
CA LEU A 7 -19.17 11.54 -24.67
C LEU A 7 -19.54 10.35 -23.76
N ALA A 8 -19.49 10.54 -22.45
CA ALA A 8 -19.91 9.53 -21.48
C ALA A 8 -21.43 9.37 -21.56
N VAL A 9 -21.90 8.18 -21.94
CA VAL A 9 -23.30 7.79 -21.74
C VAL A 9 -23.46 7.60 -20.23
N MET A 10 -24.08 8.58 -19.56
CA MET A 10 -24.48 8.47 -18.16
C MET A 10 -25.52 7.35 -18.03
N MET A 11 -25.08 6.11 -17.85
CA MET A 11 -25.97 5.07 -17.34
C MET A 11 -26.23 5.43 -15.86
N VAL A 12 -27.33 6.15 -15.63
CA VAL A 12 -27.86 6.41 -14.30
C VAL A 12 -28.46 5.08 -13.83
N MET A 13 -27.72 4.34 -13.02
CA MET A 13 -28.36 3.32 -12.19
C MET A 13 -29.16 4.09 -11.15
N THR A 14 -30.46 4.26 -11.38
CA THR A 14 -31.40 4.77 -10.36
C THR A 14 -31.49 3.70 -9.27
N VAL A 15 -30.53 3.70 -8.36
CA VAL A 15 -30.67 2.98 -7.10
C VAL A 15 -31.63 3.84 -6.29
N SER A 16 -32.85 3.36 -6.10
CA SER A 16 -33.87 3.98 -5.24
C SER A 16 -33.27 4.41 -3.91
N ALA A 17 -33.85 5.45 -3.28
CA ALA A 17 -33.36 6.21 -2.12
C ALA A 17 -33.16 5.44 -0.78
N THR A 18 -32.62 4.24 -0.87
CA THR A 18 -32.29 3.29 0.18
C THR A 18 -30.78 3.11 0.25
N ALA A 19 -30.29 2.73 1.43
CA ALA A 19 -28.91 2.32 1.63
C ALA A 19 -28.44 1.36 0.53
N MET A 20 -27.19 1.51 0.09
CA MET A 20 -26.63 0.64 -0.95
C MET A 20 -26.56 -0.81 -0.46
N SER A 21 -26.99 -1.76 -1.28
CA SER A 21 -26.79 -3.18 -0.94
C SER A 21 -25.30 -3.49 -0.81
N TYR A 22 -24.95 -4.45 0.06
CA TYR A 22 -23.55 -4.88 0.22
C TYR A 22 -22.89 -5.23 -1.11
N ASN A 23 -23.56 -5.99 -1.98
CA ASN A 23 -22.99 -6.37 -3.28
C ASN A 23 -22.79 -5.16 -4.20
N ALA A 24 -23.73 -4.22 -4.24
CA ALA A 24 -23.54 -3.00 -5.01
C ALA A 24 -22.36 -2.18 -4.47
N ALA A 25 -22.31 -1.93 -3.16
CA ALA A 25 -21.21 -1.21 -2.52
C ALA A 25 -19.86 -1.91 -2.76
N LYS A 26 -19.84 -3.25 -2.70
CA LYS A 26 -18.67 -4.08 -2.96
C LYS A 26 -18.10 -3.88 -4.37
N HIS A 27 -18.94 -3.92 -5.39
CA HIS A 27 -18.49 -3.77 -6.77
C HIS A 27 -18.09 -2.32 -7.10
N GLU A 28 -18.83 -1.34 -6.57
CA GLU A 28 -18.54 0.08 -6.76
C GLU A 28 -17.23 0.48 -6.03
N ALA A 29 -17.01 -0.03 -4.81
CA ALA A 29 -15.76 0.15 -4.08
C ALA A 29 -14.58 -0.47 -4.81
N LEU A 30 -14.73 -1.68 -5.34
CA LEU A 30 -13.69 -2.33 -6.15
C LEU A 30 -13.30 -1.48 -7.36
N PHE A 31 -14.29 -0.99 -8.11
CA PHE A 31 -14.04 -0.18 -9.30
C PHE A 31 -13.37 1.15 -8.94
N LEU A 32 -13.88 1.86 -7.94
CA LEU A 32 -13.27 3.10 -7.45
C LEU A 32 -11.82 2.88 -7.01
N SER A 33 -11.57 1.83 -6.23
CA SER A 33 -10.24 1.52 -5.73
C SER A 33 -9.27 1.08 -6.82
N ASP A 34 -9.73 0.38 -7.87
CA ASP A 34 -8.90 0.07 -9.05
C ASP A 34 -8.41 1.34 -9.75
N LYS A 35 -9.29 2.33 -9.90
CA LYS A 35 -8.93 3.63 -10.50
C LYS A 35 -7.98 4.41 -9.60
N MET A 36 -8.19 4.39 -8.29
CA MET A 36 -7.24 4.96 -7.33
C MET A 36 -5.88 4.25 -7.41
N ALA A 37 -5.86 2.91 -7.50
CA ALA A 37 -4.64 2.14 -7.65
C ALA A 37 -3.84 2.52 -8.89
N TYR A 38 -4.54 2.64 -10.03
CA TYR A 38 -3.95 3.07 -11.29
C TYR A 38 -3.40 4.51 -11.24
N GLU A 39 -4.21 5.48 -10.82
CA GLU A 39 -3.81 6.89 -10.90
C GLU A 39 -2.86 7.33 -9.78
N LEU A 40 -2.95 6.72 -8.61
CA LEU A 40 -2.11 7.03 -7.44
C LEU A 40 -0.92 6.07 -7.30
N ASN A 41 -0.75 5.13 -8.24
CA ASN A 41 0.32 4.14 -8.24
C ASN A 41 0.42 3.43 -6.88
N LEU A 42 -0.70 2.86 -6.42
CA LEU A 42 -0.78 2.22 -5.10
C LEU A 42 -0.01 0.90 -5.08
N THR A 43 0.59 0.57 -3.94
CA THR A 43 1.04 -0.81 -3.70
C THR A 43 -0.13 -1.76 -3.55
N ALA A 44 0.12 -3.07 -3.64
CA ALA A 44 -0.89 -4.08 -3.34
C ALA A 44 -1.53 -3.86 -1.95
N ALA A 45 -0.72 -3.64 -0.91
CA ALA A 45 -1.21 -3.40 0.45
C ALA A 45 -2.05 -2.11 0.56
N GLN A 46 -1.63 -1.04 -0.14
CA GLN A 46 -2.42 0.19 -0.20
C GLN A 46 -3.74 -0.01 -0.95
N TYR A 47 -3.73 -0.74 -2.07
CA TYR A 47 -4.93 -1.03 -2.83
C TYR A 47 -5.95 -1.82 -2.01
N GLU A 48 -5.51 -2.83 -1.26
CA GLU A 48 -6.38 -3.57 -0.33
C GLU A 48 -7.00 -2.65 0.72
N ALA A 49 -6.20 -1.85 1.41
CA ALA A 49 -6.70 -0.92 2.42
C ALA A 49 -7.66 0.14 1.83
N VAL A 50 -7.35 0.68 0.64
CA VAL A 50 -8.21 1.63 -0.06
C VAL A 50 -9.54 0.99 -0.46
N TYR A 51 -9.54 -0.28 -0.88
CA TYR A 51 -10.77 -1.05 -1.11
C TYR A 51 -11.61 -1.21 0.16
N GLU A 52 -11.01 -1.60 1.28
CA GLU A 52 -11.73 -1.74 2.55
C GLU A 52 -12.35 -0.41 3.00
N ILE A 53 -11.58 0.70 2.93
CA ILE A 53 -12.04 2.06 3.29
C ILE A 53 -13.18 2.52 2.38
N ASN A 54 -13.07 2.30 1.07
CA ASN A 54 -14.11 2.69 0.13
C ASN A 54 -15.40 1.86 0.35
N LEU A 55 -15.27 0.56 0.62
CA LEU A 55 -16.42 -0.29 0.90
C LEU A 55 -17.15 0.17 2.16
N ASP A 56 -16.41 0.43 3.24
CA ASP A 56 -16.95 0.95 4.50
C ASP A 56 -17.76 2.23 4.29
N TYR A 57 -17.21 3.19 3.55
CA TYR A 57 -17.92 4.43 3.24
C TYR A 57 -19.22 4.20 2.46
N LEU A 58 -19.18 3.40 1.39
CA LEU A 58 -20.35 3.16 0.55
C LEU A 58 -21.44 2.37 1.27
N MET A 59 -21.09 1.51 2.22
CA MET A 59 -22.04 0.80 3.05
C MET A 59 -22.68 1.67 4.14
N SER A 60 -21.99 2.74 4.57
CA SER A 60 -22.45 3.59 5.68
C SER A 60 -23.28 4.80 5.24
N ILE A 61 -23.28 5.17 3.95
CA ILE A 61 -24.15 6.23 3.43
C ILE A 61 -25.57 5.70 3.20
N ASN A 62 -26.57 6.39 3.77
CA ASN A 62 -27.97 5.97 3.72
C ASN A 62 -28.88 6.98 3.02
N GLY A 63 -28.41 8.22 2.80
CA GLY A 63 -29.11 9.19 1.97
C GLY A 63 -28.26 10.41 1.60
N HIS A 64 -28.92 11.41 1.02
CA HIS A 64 -28.28 12.65 0.54
C HIS A 64 -27.41 13.35 1.60
N ALA A 65 -27.88 13.44 2.85
CA ALA A 65 -27.15 14.12 3.92
C ALA A 65 -25.81 13.45 4.27
N ASP A 66 -25.65 12.16 3.97
CA ASP A 66 -24.46 11.39 4.35
C ASP A 66 -23.31 11.50 3.34
N VAL A 67 -23.59 11.96 2.11
CA VAL A 67 -22.61 12.01 1.01
C VAL A 67 -21.35 12.80 1.40
N PHE A 68 -21.53 13.91 2.12
CA PHE A 68 -20.44 14.74 2.67
C PHE A 68 -20.55 14.87 4.20
N GLY A 69 -21.10 13.84 4.85
CA GLY A 69 -21.25 13.78 6.30
C GLY A 69 -20.09 13.06 6.99
N ILE A 70 -20.34 12.59 8.22
CA ILE A 70 -19.33 11.96 9.09
C ILE A 70 -18.58 10.80 8.43
N TRP A 71 -19.25 10.01 7.59
CA TRP A 71 -18.61 8.88 6.91
C TRP A 71 -17.66 9.31 5.80
N TRP A 72 -17.92 10.45 5.16
CA TRP A 72 -17.01 11.05 4.19
C TRP A 72 -15.75 11.58 4.89
N ASP A 73 -15.92 12.29 6.00
CA ASP A 73 -14.79 12.75 6.83
C ASP A 73 -13.95 11.57 7.34
N ARG A 74 -14.61 10.53 7.85
CA ARG A 74 -13.97 9.30 8.34
C ARG A 74 -13.16 8.63 7.25
N ARG A 75 -13.74 8.46 6.06
CA ARG A 75 -13.07 7.89 4.88
C ARG A 75 -11.80 8.67 4.53
N ASN A 76 -11.88 9.99 4.49
CA ASN A 76 -10.74 10.85 4.13
C ASN A 76 -9.62 10.80 5.17
N ALA A 77 -9.99 10.79 6.46
CA ALA A 77 -9.03 10.60 7.54
C ALA A 77 -8.34 9.23 7.45
N ASP A 78 -9.09 8.16 7.22
CA ASP A 78 -8.53 6.80 7.06
C ASP A 78 -7.59 6.72 5.84
N LEU A 79 -7.94 7.33 4.71
CA LEU A 79 -7.06 7.41 3.53
C LEU A 79 -5.74 8.15 3.80
N ARG A 80 -5.72 9.14 4.69
CA ARG A 80 -4.49 9.86 5.07
C ARG A 80 -3.49 8.95 5.79
N PHE A 81 -3.96 7.94 6.52
CA PHE A 81 -3.09 6.94 7.15
C PHE A 81 -2.55 5.92 6.14
N VAL A 82 -3.26 5.65 5.04
CA VAL A 82 -2.87 4.66 4.03
C VAL A 82 -1.96 5.24 2.93
N LEU A 83 -2.27 6.44 2.46
CA LEU A 83 -1.54 7.11 1.39
C LEU A 83 -0.26 7.76 1.92
N ASN A 84 0.76 7.90 1.06
CA ASN A 84 1.89 8.79 1.33
C ASN A 84 1.52 10.25 0.97
N ALA A 85 2.42 11.19 1.26
CA ALA A 85 2.16 12.62 1.07
C ALA A 85 1.72 12.97 -0.36
N TRP A 86 2.52 12.60 -1.37
CA TRP A 86 2.20 12.95 -2.76
C TRP A 86 0.92 12.27 -3.26
N GLN A 87 0.66 11.02 -2.85
CA GLN A 87 -0.57 10.30 -3.21
C GLN A 87 -1.79 11.00 -2.62
N TYR A 88 -1.70 11.43 -1.36
CA TYR A 88 -2.77 12.15 -0.69
C TYR A 88 -3.02 13.53 -1.32
N ASP A 89 -1.95 14.27 -1.64
CA ASP A 89 -2.03 15.56 -2.31
C ASP A 89 -2.67 15.42 -3.70
N LYS A 90 -2.29 14.41 -4.47
CA LYS A 90 -2.95 14.12 -5.75
C LYS A 90 -4.42 13.74 -5.52
N TYR A 91 -4.70 12.83 -4.59
CA TYR A 91 -6.04 12.35 -4.27
C TYR A 91 -7.04 13.49 -4.00
N ILE A 92 -6.69 14.47 -3.16
CA ILE A 92 -7.60 15.58 -2.81
C ILE A 92 -7.91 16.51 -3.99
N THR A 93 -7.05 16.55 -5.01
CA THR A 93 -7.28 17.36 -6.24
C THR A 93 -8.21 16.66 -7.23
N LEU A 94 -8.36 15.34 -7.13
CA LEU A 94 -9.17 14.55 -8.04
C LEU A 94 -10.60 14.41 -7.49
N ALA A 95 -11.50 15.29 -7.91
CA ALA A 95 -12.88 15.33 -7.42
C ALA A 95 -13.61 13.98 -7.51
N TYR A 96 -13.33 13.19 -8.55
CA TYR A 96 -13.92 11.87 -8.74
C TYR A 96 -13.40 10.78 -7.79
N PHE A 97 -12.34 11.05 -7.02
CA PHE A 97 -11.90 10.22 -5.90
C PHE A 97 -12.21 10.86 -4.54
N TYR A 98 -12.00 12.17 -4.40
CA TYR A 98 -12.19 12.89 -3.15
C TYR A 98 -13.67 13.01 -2.77
N ARG A 99 -14.53 13.18 -3.77
CA ARG A 99 -15.99 13.24 -3.63
C ARG A 99 -16.57 12.12 -4.49
N PRO A 100 -16.43 10.85 -4.09
CA PRO A 100 -16.69 9.73 -5.00
C PRO A 100 -18.17 9.55 -5.31
N VAL A 101 -19.07 10.03 -4.44
CA VAL A 101 -20.52 9.92 -4.59
C VAL A 101 -21.14 11.32 -4.63
N ALA A 102 -22.20 11.47 -5.41
CA ALA A 102 -23.10 12.61 -5.41
C ALA A 102 -24.55 12.10 -5.41
N TRP A 103 -25.48 12.94 -5.00
CA TRP A 103 -26.91 12.68 -5.09
C TRP A 103 -27.51 13.47 -6.24
N ARG A 104 -28.20 12.80 -7.18
CA ARG A 104 -28.94 13.46 -8.26
C ARG A 104 -30.17 12.62 -8.63
N ALA A 105 -31.31 13.29 -8.83
CA ALA A 105 -32.55 12.67 -9.32
C ALA A 105 -32.90 11.34 -8.63
N ASP A 106 -32.99 11.38 -7.29
CA ASP A 106 -33.41 10.28 -6.42
C ASP A 106 -32.51 9.03 -6.41
N GLY A 107 -31.24 9.16 -6.80
CA GLY A 107 -30.28 8.06 -6.73
C GLY A 107 -28.82 8.46 -6.54
N TRP A 108 -28.00 7.43 -6.31
CA TRP A 108 -26.54 7.55 -6.17
C TRP A 108 -25.87 7.75 -7.53
N MET A 109 -25.06 8.80 -7.65
CA MET A 109 -24.18 9.02 -8.80
C MET A 109 -22.72 8.89 -8.36
N PHE A 110 -21.96 8.04 -9.04
CA PHE A 110 -20.54 7.86 -8.76
C PHE A 110 -19.67 8.70 -9.69
N ASN A 111 -18.88 9.61 -9.11
CA ASN A 111 -18.10 10.57 -9.87
C ASN A 111 -16.96 9.92 -10.67
N VAL A 112 -16.50 8.71 -10.29
CA VAL A 112 -15.51 7.95 -11.06
C VAL A 112 -15.95 7.69 -12.51
N TYR A 113 -17.25 7.56 -12.76
CA TYR A 113 -17.83 7.34 -14.09
C TYR A 113 -17.87 8.59 -14.97
N THR A 114 -17.47 9.75 -14.45
CA THR A 114 -17.25 10.94 -15.28
C THR A 114 -15.94 10.86 -16.08
N ARG A 115 -15.05 9.92 -15.73
CA ARG A 115 -13.72 9.76 -16.34
C ARG A 115 -13.48 8.35 -16.88
N TYR A 116 -14.12 7.33 -16.29
CA TYR A 116 -13.88 5.94 -16.63
C TYR A 116 -15.16 5.23 -17.04
N ASP A 117 -15.07 4.45 -18.11
CA ASP A 117 -16.12 3.51 -18.48
C ASP A 117 -16.16 2.31 -17.53
N ARG A 118 -17.36 1.79 -17.31
CA ARG A 118 -17.60 0.62 -16.47
C ARG A 118 -16.91 -0.61 -17.03
N GLY A 119 -16.48 -1.51 -16.14
CA GLY A 119 -16.04 -2.87 -16.49
C GLY A 119 -14.58 -3.03 -16.92
N HIS A 120 -13.85 -1.96 -17.22
CA HIS A 120 -12.40 -2.04 -17.42
C HIS A 120 -11.66 -1.98 -16.09
N PHE A 121 -10.70 -2.89 -15.83
CA PHE A 121 -9.87 -2.90 -14.62
C PHE A 121 -8.39 -2.86 -14.99
N PHE A 122 -7.60 -2.05 -14.28
CA PHE A 122 -6.15 -1.91 -14.52
C PHE A 122 -5.32 -2.86 -13.66
N ASN A 123 -5.89 -3.32 -12.54
CA ASN A 123 -5.21 -4.13 -11.54
C ASN A 123 -5.95 -5.45 -11.33
N ALA A 124 -5.23 -6.47 -10.84
CA ALA A 124 -5.86 -7.67 -10.31
C ALA A 124 -6.66 -7.32 -9.06
N HIS A 125 -7.74 -8.05 -8.79
CA HIS A 125 -8.60 -7.76 -7.64
C HIS A 125 -7.80 -7.90 -6.32
N PRO A 126 -8.07 -7.04 -5.31
CA PRO A 126 -7.45 -7.16 -4.00
C PRO A 126 -7.86 -8.50 -3.36
N THR A 127 -6.96 -9.15 -2.62
CA THR A 127 -7.27 -10.48 -2.05
C THR A 127 -8.45 -10.41 -1.07
N VAL A 128 -8.54 -9.30 -0.35
CA VAL A 128 -9.64 -8.97 0.57
C VAL A 128 -11.00 -8.79 -0.12
N PHE A 129 -11.07 -8.72 -1.46
CA PHE A 129 -12.35 -8.62 -2.18
C PHE A 129 -13.29 -9.79 -1.85
N VAL A 130 -12.77 -11.00 -1.66
CA VAL A 130 -13.61 -12.17 -1.37
C VAL A 130 -13.97 -12.29 0.11
N THR A 131 -13.10 -11.84 1.01
CA THR A 131 -13.22 -12.07 2.47
C THR A 131 -13.80 -10.88 3.23
N TYR A 132 -13.51 -9.64 2.84
CA TYR A 132 -13.89 -8.46 3.61
C TYR A 132 -15.41 -8.18 3.55
N ARG A 133 -15.98 -7.78 4.69
CA ARG A 133 -17.43 -7.58 4.89
C ARG A 133 -17.81 -6.19 5.44
N GLY A 134 -16.82 -5.30 5.59
CA GLY A 134 -17.03 -3.96 6.12
C GLY A 134 -16.88 -3.83 7.64
N GLY A 135 -16.89 -2.60 8.14
CA GLY A 135 -17.03 -2.23 9.55
C GLY A 135 -15.77 -1.72 10.25
N ASN A 136 -14.67 -1.48 9.52
CA ASN A 136 -13.48 -0.87 10.13
C ASN A 136 -13.70 0.61 10.49
N ASN A 137 -14.54 1.31 9.73
CA ASN A 137 -14.95 2.69 9.99
C ASN A 137 -15.78 2.89 11.28
N HIS A 138 -16.43 1.86 11.81
CA HIS A 138 -17.25 1.96 13.04
C HIS A 138 -16.42 1.91 14.33
N LYS A 139 -15.11 1.70 14.23
CA LYS A 139 -14.21 1.63 15.39
C LYS A 139 -13.95 3.05 15.92
N ALA A 140 -13.91 3.22 17.24
CA ALA A 140 -13.67 4.53 17.86
C ALA A 140 -12.33 5.13 17.39
N ALA A 141 -11.26 4.33 17.41
CA ALA A 141 -9.99 4.68 16.77
C ALA A 141 -10.04 4.44 15.25
N HIS A 142 -9.28 5.25 14.50
CA HIS A 142 -9.04 5.03 13.07
C HIS A 142 -8.30 3.71 12.89
N PHE A 143 -8.98 2.71 12.33
CA PHE A 143 -8.44 1.36 12.20
C PHE A 143 -7.09 1.28 11.47
N TYR A 144 -6.86 2.24 10.55
CA TYR A 144 -5.64 2.32 9.76
C TYR A 144 -4.53 3.16 10.38
N ALA A 145 -4.79 3.87 11.49
CA ALA A 145 -3.78 4.70 12.17
C ALA A 145 -2.66 3.85 12.79
N ASP A 146 -3.03 2.71 13.37
CA ASP A 146 -2.10 1.79 14.05
C ASP A 146 -1.56 0.69 13.12
N ARG A 147 -2.03 0.64 11.86
CA ARG A 147 -1.54 -0.32 10.87
C ARG A 147 -0.43 0.28 10.03
N HIS A 148 0.69 -0.41 9.98
CA HIS A 148 1.74 -0.16 9.01
C HIS A 148 1.31 -0.74 7.66
N VAL A 149 0.41 -0.05 6.94
CA VAL A 149 0.27 -0.31 5.50
C VAL A 149 1.61 0.07 4.88
N THR A 150 2.28 -0.87 4.22
CA THR A 150 3.61 -0.65 3.66
C THR A 150 3.56 0.49 2.64
N LYS A 151 3.99 1.68 3.05
CA LYS A 151 4.12 2.85 2.18
C LYS A 151 5.48 2.76 1.49
N PRO A 152 5.54 2.73 0.15
CA PRO A 152 6.82 2.89 -0.54
C PRO A 152 7.47 4.20 -0.16
N ALA A 153 8.80 4.24 -0.16
CA ALA A 153 9.54 5.49 -0.11
C ALA A 153 9.02 6.42 -1.23
N VAL A 154 8.85 7.71 -0.91
CA VAL A 154 8.38 8.72 -1.86
C VAL A 154 9.38 8.83 -3.01
N HIS A 155 9.13 8.14 -4.12
CA HIS A 155 9.86 8.35 -5.35
C HIS A 155 9.17 9.45 -6.14
N HIS A 156 9.71 10.67 -6.06
CA HIS A 156 9.52 11.67 -7.10
C HIS A 156 10.22 11.15 -8.37
N ASN A 157 9.53 10.31 -9.13
CA ASN A 157 9.61 10.28 -10.60
C ASN A 157 8.64 9.24 -11.18
N THR A 158 7.82 9.74 -12.11
CA THR A 158 7.17 9.08 -13.26
C THR A 158 6.59 7.65 -13.11
N PRO A 159 5.35 7.40 -13.53
CA PRO A 159 4.75 6.07 -13.47
C PRO A 159 5.61 5.04 -14.21
N VAL A 160 6.15 4.09 -13.46
CA VAL A 160 6.85 2.93 -13.99
C VAL A 160 5.80 2.02 -14.62
N VAL A 161 5.70 2.08 -15.94
CA VAL A 161 5.04 1.06 -16.76
C VAL A 161 5.71 -0.26 -16.43
N HIS A 162 5.02 -1.14 -15.69
CA HIS A 162 5.46 -2.50 -15.49
C HIS A 162 5.26 -3.27 -16.79
N ASN A 163 6.19 -3.09 -17.73
CA ASN A 163 6.31 -3.98 -18.85
C ASN A 163 6.87 -5.30 -18.29
N LYS A 164 5.98 -6.27 -18.04
CA LYS A 164 6.38 -7.62 -17.64
C LYS A 164 7.38 -8.16 -18.67
N PRO A 165 8.61 -8.55 -18.30
CA PRO A 165 9.45 -9.30 -19.21
C PRO A 165 8.75 -10.63 -19.50
N ALA A 166 8.54 -10.94 -20.77
CA ALA A 166 8.13 -12.28 -21.18
C ALA A 166 9.17 -13.28 -20.68
N VAL A 167 8.76 -14.19 -19.80
CA VAL A 167 9.60 -15.31 -19.35
C VAL A 167 9.73 -16.28 -20.51
N HIS A 168 10.81 -16.14 -21.30
CA HIS A 168 11.19 -17.15 -22.29
C HIS A 168 11.97 -18.24 -21.57
N SER A 169 11.30 -19.36 -21.28
CA SER A 169 11.90 -20.54 -20.66
C SER A 169 12.56 -21.38 -21.75
N ASN A 170 13.86 -21.17 -22.01
CA ASN A 170 14.64 -22.08 -22.86
C ASN A 170 15.12 -23.27 -22.03
N LYS A 171 14.42 -24.41 -22.14
CA LYS A 171 14.99 -25.73 -21.84
C LYS A 171 15.77 -26.22 -23.07
N PRO A 172 17.01 -26.72 -22.94
CA PRO A 172 17.63 -27.51 -23.99
C PRO A 172 17.19 -28.97 -23.87
N MET A 173 16.69 -29.55 -24.95
CA MET A 173 16.48 -31.00 -25.10
C MET A 173 17.65 -31.62 -25.88
N GLY A 174 18.31 -32.62 -25.29
CA GLY A 174 18.64 -33.89 -25.94
C GLY A 174 20.02 -34.06 -26.64
N GLY A 175 20.79 -35.04 -26.18
CA GLY A 175 21.84 -35.73 -26.97
C GLY A 175 23.03 -36.28 -26.16
N ASN A 176 23.01 -37.58 -25.83
CA ASN A 176 24.02 -38.37 -25.07
C ASN A 176 25.02 -39.10 -26.04
N PRO A 177 25.94 -39.98 -25.60
CA PRO A 177 27.28 -39.79 -24.98
C PRO A 177 28.46 -40.37 -25.84
N ASN A 178 29.74 -40.06 -25.51
CA ASN A 178 30.81 -41.07 -25.28
C ASN A 178 32.19 -40.47 -24.89
N PRO A 179 33.13 -41.27 -24.32
CA PRO A 179 34.06 -40.84 -23.29
C PRO A 179 35.51 -40.65 -23.78
N ALA A 180 36.28 -39.80 -23.08
CA ALA A 180 37.74 -39.84 -23.12
C ALA A 180 38.34 -39.25 -21.83
N VAL A 181 38.83 -40.15 -20.99
CA VAL A 181 40.07 -40.09 -20.19
C VAL A 181 40.75 -38.71 -20.08
N ARG A 182 40.85 -38.16 -18.86
CA ARG A 182 42.15 -37.83 -18.23
C ARG A 182 42.02 -37.45 -16.75
N ASN A 183 42.66 -38.30 -15.95
CA ASN A 183 43.10 -38.12 -14.58
C ASN A 183 44.09 -36.95 -14.49
N ASP A 184 43.89 -36.02 -13.55
CA ASP A 184 44.97 -35.21 -13.00
C ASP A 184 44.69 -34.88 -11.53
N ASN A 185 45.20 -35.74 -10.66
CA ASN A 185 45.54 -35.45 -9.26
C ASN A 185 46.50 -34.25 -9.18
N ARG A 186 46.10 -33.13 -8.55
CA ARG A 186 47.04 -32.20 -7.90
C ARG A 186 46.51 -31.64 -6.59
N SER A 187 46.94 -32.29 -5.52
CA SER A 187 47.12 -31.74 -4.18
C SER A 187 48.12 -30.59 -4.20
N TRP A 188 47.81 -29.47 -3.54
CA TRP A 188 48.82 -28.49 -3.11
C TRP A 188 48.49 -27.93 -1.74
N HIS A 189 49.45 -28.13 -0.84
CA HIS A 189 49.56 -27.60 0.50
C HIS A 189 50.05 -26.14 0.53
N THR A 190 49.88 -25.52 1.71
CA THR A 190 50.73 -24.51 2.40
C THR A 190 50.64 -23.01 2.09
N ASN A 191 50.16 -22.29 3.11
CA ASN A 191 50.69 -21.09 3.80
C ASN A 191 51.72 -20.17 3.12
N GLY A 192 51.44 -18.85 3.21
CA GLY A 192 52.48 -17.82 3.42
C GLY A 192 52.11 -16.41 2.94
N HIS A 193 51.87 -15.49 3.90
CA HIS A 193 52.30 -14.06 4.03
C HIS A 193 52.54 -13.20 2.75
N ALA A 194 52.26 -11.89 2.63
CA ALA A 194 52.15 -10.73 3.54
C ALA A 194 51.44 -9.57 2.75
N SER A 195 50.51 -8.80 3.35
CA SER A 195 50.66 -7.48 4.00
C SER A 195 50.74 -6.24 3.07
N ILE A 196 49.73 -5.36 3.18
CA ILE A 196 49.90 -3.89 3.16
C ILE A 196 49.08 -3.34 4.33
N GLY A 197 49.77 -2.76 5.31
CA GLY A 197 49.18 -2.04 6.43
C GLY A 197 49.05 -0.55 6.14
N ASN A 198 48.39 0.18 7.05
CA ASN A 198 49.05 1.31 7.70
C ASN A 198 48.39 1.62 9.05
N ASP A 199 49.27 1.85 10.00
CA ASP A 199 49.05 2.02 11.43
C ASP A 199 48.44 3.37 11.83
N ARG A 200 47.86 3.38 13.05
CA ARG A 200 48.16 4.36 14.11
C ARG A 200 47.55 3.89 15.42
N GLY A 201 48.36 3.17 16.20
CA GLY A 201 48.16 3.02 17.64
C GLY A 201 48.88 4.13 18.41
N HIS A 202 48.44 4.34 19.65
CA HIS A 202 49.18 4.77 20.85
C HIS A 202 48.15 5.37 21.82
N GLY A 203 48.05 5.03 23.10
CA GLY A 203 48.80 4.14 23.98
C GLY A 203 48.22 4.34 25.38
N THR A 204 48.03 3.27 26.14
CA THR A 204 47.73 3.36 27.58
C THR A 204 49.02 3.50 28.38
N PRO A 205 48.98 4.22 29.51
CA PRO A 205 49.43 3.57 30.73
C PRO A 205 48.48 3.76 31.92
N ASN A 206 48.36 2.66 32.64
CA ASN A 206 47.75 2.45 33.95
C ASN A 206 48.37 3.39 35.02
N ARG A 207 47.52 4.07 35.81
CA ARG A 207 47.90 4.66 37.11
C ARG A 207 46.80 4.42 38.13
N GLN A 208 47.22 3.87 39.27
CA GLN A 208 46.44 3.54 40.47
C GLN A 208 46.11 4.79 41.32
N MET A 209 45.19 4.59 42.27
CA MET A 209 44.75 5.45 43.40
C MET A 209 43.67 6.49 43.04
N ALA A 210 42.59 6.71 43.81
CA ALA A 210 42.28 6.36 45.20
C ALA A 210 40.75 6.19 45.41
N GLN A 211 40.44 5.55 46.53
CA GLN A 211 39.14 5.26 47.12
C GLN A 211 38.23 6.49 47.20
N HIS A 212 36.94 6.34 46.88
CA HIS A 212 35.87 7.00 47.62
C HIS A 212 34.60 6.15 47.60
N THR A 213 34.19 5.74 48.79
CA THR A 213 32.94 5.07 49.12
C THR A 213 31.75 5.98 48.84
N ASN A 214 30.66 5.45 48.27
CA ASN A 214 29.35 5.78 48.83
C ASN A 214 28.32 4.67 48.57
N ARG A 215 27.80 4.14 49.68
CA ARG A 215 26.60 3.29 49.75
C ARG A 215 25.39 4.19 49.58
N ASN A 216 24.35 3.72 48.89
CA ASN A 216 22.97 4.10 49.22
C ASN A 216 22.03 2.94 48.86
N GLY A 217 21.52 2.29 49.91
CA GLY A 217 20.33 1.43 49.87
C GLY A 217 19.08 2.26 49.60
N ALA A 218 18.09 1.74 48.89
CA ALA A 218 17.10 0.74 49.33
C ALA A 218 15.83 1.41 49.90
N GLY A 219 14.70 0.94 49.37
CA GLY A 219 13.37 1.54 49.48
C GLY A 219 12.72 1.64 50.86
N HIS A 220 11.68 2.46 50.90
CA HIS A 220 10.50 2.36 51.78
C HIS A 220 9.34 3.07 51.06
N SER A 221 8.31 2.32 50.64
CA SER A 221 7.04 2.10 51.35
C SER A 221 6.14 3.33 51.43
N GLY A 222 5.09 3.33 50.60
CA GLY A 222 3.95 4.23 50.72
C GLY A 222 2.99 3.84 51.84
N ARG A 223 2.28 4.84 52.36
CA ARG A 223 0.99 4.75 53.04
C ARG A 223 0.44 6.16 53.26
N ARG A 224 -0.63 6.52 52.54
CA ARG A 224 -1.88 7.14 53.01
C ARG A 224 -2.70 7.62 51.84
#